data_AF-A0A849PFV9-F1
#
_entry.id   AF-A0A849PFV9-F1
#
_cell.length_a   1.000
_cell.length_b   1.000
_cell.length_c   1.000
_cell.angle_alpha   90.00
_cell.angle_beta   90.00
_cell.angle_gamma   90.00
#
_symmetry.space_group_name_H-M   'P 1'
#
loop_
_entity.id
_entity.type
_entity.pdbx_description
1 polymer ?
#
loop_
_entity_poly.entity_id
_entity_poly.type
_entity_poly.pdbx_seq_one_letter_code
_entity_poly.pdbx_strand_id
1 'polypeptide(L)'
;GSDCRLIGNSVANNFFIGIHLEYSHNNTIANNTFINEGLLAGTYKNSVKNNTVYNNTVNGKPLIYLEDASDQTITDAGQVILVNCNNITVKNFDLSDTTVGIELFETSDSRILDTNVSNNYYGILLGYSSNNALVGNDVSNNVEGISLFLSSTDNTVYHNNLVDNTNQASDYTGGINSWDNGYPCGGNYWSDYEEKYPDASGIGVSGIWNVAYDISGDAGAQDRYPLMQPSPSQKGDLNGDNEITPADAVIALTIAVSGGENYNADIDGDGKVTSLDGLMILQAAADNIEI
;
A
#
# COMPACT_ATOMS: atom_id res chain seq x y z
N GLY A 1 -5.82 28.00 0.25
CA GLY A 1 -6.64 29.15 0.72
C GLY A 1 -6.60 29.22 2.23
N SER A 2 -6.80 30.38 2.83
CA SER A 2 -6.58 30.57 4.28
C SER A 2 -7.80 31.10 4.99
N ASP A 3 -8.00 30.67 6.24
CA ASP A 3 -9.11 31.12 7.10
C ASP A 3 -10.51 30.89 6.45
N CYS A 4 -10.63 29.88 5.58
CA CYS A 4 -11.87 29.54 4.89
C CYS A 4 -12.73 28.57 5.71
N ARG A 5 -14.05 28.60 5.47
CA ARG A 5 -15.02 27.68 6.09
C ARG A 5 -15.88 27.02 5.03
N LEU A 6 -15.72 25.72 4.88
CA LEU A 6 -16.48 24.87 3.97
C LEU A 6 -17.33 23.91 4.80
N ILE A 7 -18.59 24.28 5.05
CA ILE A 7 -19.44 23.56 6.00
C ILE A 7 -20.79 23.21 5.39
N GLY A 8 -21.21 21.95 5.52
CA GLY A 8 -22.56 21.52 5.13
C GLY A 8 -22.78 21.37 3.63
N ASN A 9 -21.72 21.13 2.85
CA ASN A 9 -21.81 21.01 1.39
C ASN A 9 -21.96 19.55 0.96
N SER A 10 -22.64 19.35 -0.16
CA SER A 10 -22.57 18.11 -0.93
C SER A 10 -21.66 18.35 -2.12
N VAL A 11 -20.56 17.61 -2.21
CA VAL A 11 -19.59 17.69 -3.29
C VAL A 11 -19.80 16.43 -4.13
N ALA A 12 -20.21 16.60 -5.39
CA ALA A 12 -20.33 15.50 -6.35
C ALA A 12 -20.06 15.99 -7.78
N ASN A 13 -19.73 15.05 -8.67
CA ASN A 13 -19.60 15.25 -10.12
C ASN A 13 -18.49 16.22 -10.55
N ASN A 14 -17.40 16.32 -9.80
CA ASN A 14 -16.19 16.95 -10.31
C ASN A 14 -15.40 15.91 -11.13
N PHE A 15 -14.69 16.37 -12.16
CA PHE A 15 -13.98 15.46 -13.06
C PHE A 15 -12.82 14.71 -12.40
N PHE A 16 -12.24 15.23 -11.31
CA PHE A 16 -11.01 14.70 -10.72
C PHE A 16 -10.92 14.86 -9.19
N ILE A 17 -11.05 16.09 -8.69
CA ILE A 17 -10.84 16.42 -7.27
C ILE A 17 -12.05 17.17 -6.73
N GLY A 18 -12.60 16.73 -5.60
CA GLY A 18 -13.71 17.41 -4.93
C GLY A 18 -13.24 18.72 -4.28
N ILE A 19 -12.32 18.65 -3.33
CA ILE A 19 -11.69 19.81 -2.68
C ILE A 19 -10.17 19.61 -2.64
N HIS A 20 -9.41 20.62 -3.06
CA HIS A 20 -7.94 20.59 -3.01
C HIS A 20 -7.41 21.62 -2.00
N LEU A 21 -6.64 21.16 -1.00
CA LEU A 21 -5.97 21.99 -0.01
C LEU A 21 -4.58 22.37 -0.47
N GLU A 22 -4.51 23.28 -1.42
CA GLU A 22 -3.25 23.84 -1.90
C GLU A 22 -2.88 25.10 -1.10
N TYR A 23 -1.66 25.16 -0.54
CA TYR A 23 -1.18 26.25 0.32
C TYR A 23 -2.24 26.72 1.31
N SER A 24 -2.74 25.79 2.12
CA SER A 24 -3.97 25.95 2.87
C SER A 24 -3.71 25.92 4.36
N HIS A 25 -4.09 27.00 5.03
CA HIS A 25 -3.96 27.10 6.48
C HIS A 25 -5.16 27.68 7.21
N ASN A 26 -5.39 27.23 8.44
CA ASN A 26 -6.47 27.70 9.32
C ASN A 26 -7.89 27.51 8.73
N ASN A 27 -8.10 26.50 7.89
CA ASN A 27 -9.43 26.26 7.31
C ASN A 27 -10.28 25.35 8.20
N THR A 28 -11.60 25.49 8.11
CA THR A 28 -12.56 24.55 8.69
C THR A 28 -13.32 23.85 7.58
N ILE A 29 -13.22 22.52 7.52
CA ILE A 29 -13.97 21.67 6.58
C ILE A 29 -14.81 20.73 7.41
N ALA A 30 -16.13 20.96 7.47
CA ALA A 30 -16.96 20.19 8.38
C ALA A 30 -18.35 19.85 7.84
N ASN A 31 -18.87 18.69 8.23
CA ASN A 31 -20.23 18.26 7.86
C ASN A 31 -20.46 18.24 6.33
N ASN A 32 -19.43 17.99 5.53
CA ASN A 32 -19.57 17.84 4.08
C ASN A 32 -19.77 16.36 3.71
N THR A 33 -20.49 16.13 2.61
CA THR A 33 -20.68 14.80 2.02
C THR A 33 -20.04 14.80 0.63
N PHE A 34 -19.08 13.91 0.42
CA PHE A 34 -18.46 13.68 -0.87
C PHE A 34 -19.01 12.39 -1.48
N ILE A 35 -19.31 12.43 -2.79
CA ILE A 35 -19.86 11.30 -3.54
C ILE A 35 -18.93 11.03 -4.72
N ASN A 36 -18.27 9.86 -4.71
CA ASN A 36 -17.33 9.41 -5.72
C ASN A 36 -16.12 10.35 -5.92
N GLU A 37 -15.78 11.12 -4.89
CA GLU A 37 -14.67 12.07 -4.86
C GLU A 37 -14.31 12.38 -3.41
N GLY A 38 -13.30 13.21 -3.19
CA GLY A 38 -12.86 13.52 -1.83
C GLY A 38 -12.05 14.80 -1.72
N LEU A 39 -11.27 14.82 -0.66
CA LEU A 39 -10.28 15.84 -0.37
C LEU A 39 -8.92 15.41 -0.96
N LEU A 40 -8.10 16.35 -1.38
CA LEU A 40 -6.68 16.14 -1.64
C LEU A 40 -5.93 17.21 -0.86
N ALA A 41 -4.83 16.85 -0.21
CA ALA A 41 -3.90 17.75 0.44
C ALA A 41 -2.53 17.67 -0.27
N GLY A 42 -1.54 18.38 0.27
CA GLY A 42 -0.14 18.09 -0.04
C GLY A 42 0.35 18.48 -1.43
N THR A 43 0.65 19.76 -1.66
CA THR A 43 1.31 20.22 -2.90
C THR A 43 2.78 20.58 -2.71
N TYR A 44 3.13 21.24 -1.61
CA TYR A 44 4.50 21.69 -1.31
C TYR A 44 4.84 21.53 0.17
N LYS A 45 6.11 21.34 0.48
CA LYS A 45 6.55 21.14 1.87
C LYS A 45 6.12 22.32 2.75
N ASN A 46 5.59 22.04 3.94
CA ASN A 46 5.01 22.99 4.90
C ASN A 46 3.85 23.84 4.37
N SER A 47 3.14 23.39 3.32
CA SER A 47 2.08 24.17 2.67
C SER A 47 0.69 23.98 3.27
N VAL A 48 0.43 22.86 3.92
CA VAL A 48 -0.86 22.53 4.53
C VAL A 48 -0.69 22.48 6.04
N LYS A 49 -1.35 23.38 6.78
CA LYS A 49 -1.23 23.44 8.24
C LYS A 49 -2.40 24.08 8.98
N ASN A 50 -2.62 23.73 10.24
CA ASN A 50 -3.67 24.21 11.12
C ASN A 50 -5.08 24.06 10.54
N ASN A 51 -5.39 23.01 9.78
CA ASN A 51 -6.73 22.80 9.26
C ASN A 51 -7.56 21.97 10.25
N THR A 52 -8.84 22.31 10.37
CA THR A 52 -9.79 21.59 11.22
C THR A 52 -10.80 20.87 10.35
N VAL A 53 -10.65 19.56 10.23
CA VAL A 53 -11.48 18.70 9.36
C VAL A 53 -12.22 17.68 10.20
N TYR A 54 -13.55 17.72 10.23
CA TYR A 54 -14.35 16.81 11.06
C TYR A 54 -15.76 16.57 10.52
N ASN A 55 -16.36 15.43 10.87
CA ASN A 55 -17.72 15.05 10.47
C ASN A 55 -17.96 15.11 8.94
N ASN A 56 -16.93 14.92 8.13
CA ASN A 56 -17.11 14.77 6.70
C ASN A 56 -17.24 13.29 6.35
N THR A 57 -17.97 13.00 5.28
CA THR A 57 -18.13 11.62 4.79
C THR A 57 -17.76 11.50 3.32
N VAL A 58 -17.15 10.39 2.95
CA VAL A 58 -16.95 9.94 1.57
C VAL A 58 -17.77 8.68 1.38
N ASN A 59 -18.73 8.70 0.46
CA ASN A 59 -19.62 7.56 0.17
C ASN A 59 -20.31 6.98 1.42
N GLY A 60 -20.64 7.85 2.38
CA GLY A 60 -21.30 7.48 3.64
C GLY A 60 -20.37 6.97 4.75
N LYS A 61 -19.06 6.82 4.50
CA LYS A 61 -18.04 6.50 5.53
C LYS A 61 -17.28 7.76 5.97
N PRO A 62 -16.62 7.75 7.15
CA PRO A 62 -15.85 8.90 7.61
C PRO A 62 -14.70 9.28 6.67
N LEU A 63 -14.52 10.57 6.41
CA LEU A 63 -13.25 11.10 5.90
C LEU A 63 -12.32 11.34 7.09
N ILE A 64 -11.25 10.56 7.18
CA ILE A 64 -10.26 10.70 8.24
C ILE A 64 -9.15 11.63 7.77
N TYR A 65 -9.06 12.78 8.41
CA TYR A 65 -7.98 13.74 8.22
C TYR A 65 -7.27 13.91 9.56
N LEU A 66 -6.00 13.54 9.61
CA LEU A 66 -5.16 13.75 10.78
C LEU A 66 -4.07 14.76 10.45
N GLU A 67 -3.82 15.66 11.38
CA GLU A 67 -2.76 16.65 11.30
C GLU A 67 -2.01 16.69 12.63
N ASP A 68 -0.67 16.67 12.56
CA ASP A 68 0.22 16.66 13.75
C ASP A 68 -0.10 15.52 14.73
N ALA A 69 -0.61 14.39 14.22
CA ALA A 69 -1.04 13.26 15.03
C ALA A 69 0.03 12.18 15.13
N SER A 70 0.00 11.41 16.22
CA SER A 70 0.87 10.26 16.39
C SER A 70 0.20 9.10 17.10
N ASP A 71 0.75 7.89 16.90
CA ASP A 71 0.39 6.67 17.64
C ASP A 71 -1.09 6.27 17.52
N GLN A 72 -1.68 6.40 16.34
CA GLN A 72 -3.09 6.04 16.10
C GLN A 72 -3.23 4.85 15.16
N THR A 73 -4.33 4.12 15.33
CA THR A 73 -4.76 3.08 14.39
C THR A 73 -6.12 3.44 13.82
N ILE A 74 -6.20 3.51 12.49
CA ILE A 74 -7.42 3.76 11.73
C ILE A 74 -7.91 2.42 11.18
N THR A 75 -9.20 2.12 11.36
CA THR A 75 -9.83 0.84 10.96
C THR A 75 -11.16 1.00 10.22
N ASP A 76 -11.61 2.24 9.99
CA ASP A 76 -12.78 2.53 9.17
C ASP A 76 -12.69 3.96 8.61
N ALA A 77 -12.72 4.09 7.30
CA ALA A 77 -12.79 5.35 6.58
C ALA A 77 -13.29 5.13 5.15
N GLY A 78 -13.82 6.18 4.52
CA GLY A 78 -14.00 6.27 3.06
C GLY A 78 -12.85 6.99 2.37
N GLN A 79 -11.98 7.66 3.14
CA GLN A 79 -10.77 8.31 2.68
C GLN A 79 -9.85 8.58 3.88
N VAL A 80 -8.53 8.45 3.70
CA VAL A 80 -7.52 8.78 4.73
C VAL A 80 -6.52 9.80 4.21
N ILE A 81 -6.33 10.88 4.95
CA ILE A 81 -5.30 11.90 4.67
C ILE A 81 -4.53 12.18 5.96
N LEU A 82 -3.22 11.97 5.91
CA LEU A 82 -2.29 12.17 7.02
C LEU A 82 -1.34 13.33 6.67
N VAL A 83 -1.37 14.39 7.46
CA VAL A 83 -0.49 15.56 7.28
C VAL A 83 0.39 15.71 8.49
N ASN A 84 1.72 15.70 8.30
CA ASN A 84 2.70 15.82 9.37
C ASN A 84 2.46 14.84 10.54
N CYS A 85 2.10 13.59 10.22
CA CYS A 85 1.82 12.56 11.20
C CYS A 85 3.03 11.64 11.44
N ASN A 86 2.99 10.90 12.54
CA ASN A 86 4.03 9.92 12.88
C ASN A 86 3.42 8.64 13.45
N ASN A 87 3.96 7.46 13.10
CA ASN A 87 3.53 6.19 13.69
C ASN A 87 2.01 5.96 13.64
N ILE A 88 1.41 6.18 12.47
CA ILE A 88 0.00 5.86 12.20
C ILE A 88 -0.09 4.49 11.55
N THR A 89 -1.06 3.67 11.97
CA THR A 89 -1.41 2.42 11.29
C THR A 89 -2.77 2.55 10.63
N VAL A 90 -2.85 2.33 9.32
CA VAL A 90 -4.09 2.25 8.55
C VAL A 90 -4.27 0.81 8.11
N LYS A 91 -5.38 0.16 8.45
CA LYS A 91 -5.58 -1.25 8.09
C LYS A 91 -7.02 -1.73 7.99
N ASN A 92 -7.26 -2.71 7.13
CA ASN A 92 -8.43 -3.60 7.09
C ASN A 92 -9.76 -2.93 6.67
N PHE A 93 -9.77 -2.10 5.64
CA PHE A 93 -11.02 -1.58 5.08
C PHE A 93 -10.90 -1.19 3.60
N ASP A 94 -12.03 -0.73 3.05
CA ASP A 94 -12.18 -0.37 1.65
C ASP A 94 -12.21 1.17 1.47
N LEU A 95 -11.28 1.66 0.66
CA LEU A 95 -11.01 3.05 0.31
C LEU A 95 -11.19 3.27 -1.19
N SER A 96 -12.42 3.05 -1.64
CA SER A 96 -12.80 3.10 -3.04
C SER A 96 -13.61 4.33 -3.41
N ASP A 97 -13.62 4.62 -4.71
CA ASP A 97 -14.45 5.66 -5.33
C ASP A 97 -14.24 7.04 -4.67
N THR A 98 -12.99 7.48 -4.55
CA THR A 98 -12.63 8.79 -4.03
C THR A 98 -11.53 9.46 -4.88
N THR A 99 -11.18 10.70 -4.53
CA THR A 99 -10.10 11.42 -5.21
C THR A 99 -8.74 10.76 -4.92
N VAL A 100 -8.44 10.57 -3.64
CA VAL A 100 -7.26 9.83 -3.19
C VAL A 100 -7.68 8.86 -2.11
N GLY A 101 -7.36 7.57 -2.26
CA GLY A 101 -7.70 6.57 -1.24
C GLY A 101 -6.98 6.87 0.06
N ILE A 102 -5.65 6.95 -0.02
CA ILE A 102 -4.74 7.26 1.08
C ILE A 102 -3.72 8.30 0.65
N GLU A 103 -3.59 9.39 1.41
CA GLU A 103 -2.53 10.38 1.25
C GLU A 103 -1.68 10.48 2.52
N LEU A 104 -0.36 10.33 2.36
CA LEU A 104 0.65 10.61 3.38
C LEU A 104 1.45 11.82 2.93
N PHE A 105 1.32 12.92 3.65
CA PHE A 105 2.04 14.15 3.38
C PHE A 105 2.88 14.56 4.59
N GLU A 106 4.19 14.71 4.41
CA GLU A 106 5.14 14.97 5.50
C GLU A 106 5.00 13.98 6.67
N THR A 107 4.61 12.74 6.37
CA THR A 107 4.28 11.72 7.37
C THR A 107 5.39 10.67 7.44
N SER A 108 5.73 10.23 8.65
CA SER A 108 6.78 9.24 8.86
C SER A 108 6.40 8.06 9.73
N ASP A 109 7.21 7.01 9.64
CA ASP A 109 7.18 5.83 10.52
C ASP A 109 5.79 5.15 10.59
N SER A 110 4.99 5.29 9.53
CA SER A 110 3.60 4.82 9.48
C SER A 110 3.44 3.56 8.63
N ARG A 111 2.34 2.84 8.83
CA ARG A 111 2.07 1.54 8.22
C ARG A 111 0.70 1.51 7.55
N ILE A 112 0.67 1.13 6.29
CA ILE A 112 -0.55 0.92 5.50
C ILE A 112 -0.63 -0.56 5.16
N LEU A 113 -1.60 -1.25 5.76
CA LEU A 113 -1.66 -2.71 5.79
C LEU A 113 -3.01 -3.22 5.29
N ASP A 114 -3.02 -4.26 4.46
CA ASP A 114 -4.21 -5.11 4.22
C ASP A 114 -5.48 -4.30 3.88
N THR A 115 -5.33 -3.25 3.06
CA THR A 115 -6.40 -2.33 2.70
C THR A 115 -6.72 -2.46 1.21
N ASN A 116 -8.01 -2.38 0.85
CA ASN A 116 -8.44 -2.30 -0.55
C ASN A 116 -8.53 -0.84 -0.97
N VAL A 117 -7.80 -0.47 -2.03
CA VAL A 117 -7.70 0.89 -2.56
C VAL A 117 -7.98 0.86 -4.05
N SER A 118 -9.21 1.22 -4.45
CA SER A 118 -9.65 1.03 -5.84
C SER A 118 -10.50 2.13 -6.43
N ASN A 119 -10.49 2.24 -7.76
CA ASN A 119 -11.29 3.22 -8.52
C ASN A 119 -11.04 4.69 -8.10
N ASN A 120 -9.82 5.02 -7.71
CA ASN A 120 -9.43 6.38 -7.32
C ASN A 120 -8.62 7.06 -8.43
N TYR A 121 -8.54 8.39 -8.37
CA TYR A 121 -7.56 9.10 -9.19
C TYR A 121 -6.13 8.80 -8.71
N TYR A 122 -5.90 8.89 -7.40
CA TYR A 122 -4.69 8.37 -6.76
C TYR A 122 -5.06 7.24 -5.78
N GLY A 123 -4.45 6.08 -5.89
CA GLY A 123 -4.63 5.01 -4.90
C GLY A 123 -3.99 5.40 -3.57
N ILE A 124 -2.67 5.23 -3.49
CA ILE A 124 -1.85 5.60 -2.33
C ILE A 124 -0.78 6.61 -2.77
N LEU A 125 -0.77 7.78 -2.12
CA LEU A 125 0.05 8.92 -2.51
C LEU A 125 0.95 9.38 -1.35
N LEU A 126 2.27 9.40 -1.55
CA LEU A 126 3.27 9.78 -0.53
C LEU A 126 4.11 10.98 -0.96
N GLY A 127 3.95 12.12 -0.30
CA GLY A 127 4.70 13.35 -0.54
C GLY A 127 5.55 13.77 0.66
N TYR A 128 6.84 14.06 0.47
CA TYR A 128 7.79 14.42 1.54
C TYR A 128 7.76 13.46 2.75
N SER A 129 7.43 12.19 2.52
CA SER A 129 7.14 11.21 3.57
C SER A 129 8.25 10.16 3.64
N SER A 130 8.60 9.70 4.85
CA SER A 130 9.73 8.79 5.02
C SER A 130 9.53 7.67 6.02
N ASN A 131 10.27 6.56 5.87
CA ASN A 131 10.20 5.40 6.76
C ASN A 131 8.79 4.78 6.90
N ASN A 132 7.96 4.86 5.86
CA ASN A 132 6.64 4.24 5.87
C ASN A 132 6.68 2.86 5.23
N ALA A 133 5.80 1.96 5.68
CA ALA A 133 5.64 0.61 5.13
C ALA A 133 4.25 0.43 4.51
N LEU A 134 4.20 0.06 3.23
CA LEU A 134 2.98 -0.28 2.50
C LEU A 134 3.04 -1.77 2.19
N VAL A 135 2.21 -2.56 2.86
CA VAL A 135 2.29 -4.03 2.85
C VAL A 135 0.91 -4.67 2.70
N GLY A 136 0.77 -5.67 1.84
CA GLY A 136 -0.47 -6.46 1.77
C GLY A 136 -1.67 -5.71 1.18
N ASN A 137 -1.48 -4.57 0.51
CA ASN A 137 -2.59 -3.78 0.01
C ASN A 137 -3.04 -4.25 -1.39
N ASP A 138 -4.34 -4.26 -1.61
CA ASP A 138 -4.96 -4.45 -2.92
C ASP A 138 -5.18 -3.08 -3.57
N VAL A 139 -4.34 -2.74 -4.54
CA VAL A 139 -4.36 -1.43 -5.22
C VAL A 139 -4.77 -1.63 -6.67
N SER A 140 -6.04 -1.34 -7.01
CA SER A 140 -6.57 -1.69 -8.32
C SER A 140 -7.43 -0.62 -9.00
N ASN A 141 -7.43 -0.60 -10.34
CA ASN A 141 -8.29 0.27 -11.15
C ASN A 141 -8.14 1.78 -10.82
N ASN A 142 -6.98 2.21 -10.31
CA ASN A 142 -6.70 3.62 -10.08
C ASN A 142 -6.03 4.25 -11.32
N VAL A 143 -6.10 5.57 -11.47
CA VAL A 143 -5.31 6.25 -12.51
C VAL A 143 -3.81 6.12 -12.19
N GLU A 144 -3.43 6.41 -10.95
CA GLU A 144 -2.11 6.13 -10.38
C GLU A 144 -2.28 5.21 -9.17
N GLY A 145 -1.66 4.02 -9.20
CA GLY A 145 -1.78 3.03 -8.13
C GLY A 145 -1.06 3.48 -6.84
N ILE A 146 0.26 3.32 -6.79
CA ILE A 146 1.10 3.81 -5.68
C ILE A 146 2.11 4.84 -6.21
N SER A 147 2.08 6.06 -5.68
CA SER A 147 2.98 7.13 -6.11
C SER A 147 3.80 7.70 -4.96
N LEU A 148 5.13 7.60 -5.06
CA LEU A 148 6.10 8.23 -4.17
C LEU A 148 6.73 9.44 -4.86
N PHE A 149 6.32 10.62 -4.44
CA PHE A 149 6.67 11.90 -5.06
C PHE A 149 7.26 12.88 -4.04
N LEU A 150 7.78 14.00 -4.52
CA LEU A 150 8.25 15.12 -3.68
C LEU A 150 9.23 14.69 -2.57
N SER A 151 10.35 14.07 -2.93
CA SER A 151 11.40 13.73 -1.96
C SER A 151 10.95 12.79 -0.83
N SER A 152 10.05 11.85 -1.13
CA SER A 152 9.70 10.75 -0.22
C SER A 152 10.80 9.68 -0.26
N THR A 153 11.40 9.35 0.88
CA THR A 153 12.57 8.46 0.98
C THR A 153 12.41 7.37 2.02
N ASP A 154 13.20 6.30 1.89
CA ASP A 154 13.29 5.23 2.91
C ASP A 154 11.93 4.53 3.18
N ASN A 155 11.01 4.58 2.22
CA ASN A 155 9.75 3.85 2.31
C ASN A 155 9.93 2.43 1.76
N THR A 156 9.18 1.47 2.32
CA THR A 156 9.22 0.06 1.89
C THR A 156 7.84 -0.35 1.37
N VAL A 157 7.79 -0.87 0.15
CA VAL A 157 6.57 -1.26 -0.56
C VAL A 157 6.72 -2.71 -1.04
N TYR A 158 6.04 -3.66 -0.41
CA TYR A 158 6.15 -5.09 -0.78
C TYR A 158 4.86 -5.85 -0.46
N HIS A 159 4.67 -7.00 -1.10
CA HIS A 159 3.47 -7.85 -0.96
C HIS A 159 2.16 -7.13 -1.24
N ASN A 160 2.17 -6.07 -2.06
CA ASN A 160 0.96 -5.43 -2.55
C ASN A 160 0.55 -6.02 -3.91
N ASN A 161 -0.74 -5.98 -4.21
CA ASN A 161 -1.28 -6.36 -5.51
C ASN A 161 -1.59 -5.09 -6.31
N LEU A 162 -0.81 -4.82 -7.34
CA LEU A 162 -1.04 -3.70 -8.25
C LEU A 162 -1.71 -4.21 -9.53
N VAL A 163 -3.00 -3.95 -9.64
CA VAL A 163 -3.87 -4.57 -10.66
C VAL A 163 -4.64 -3.53 -11.46
N ASP A 164 -4.41 -3.52 -12.77
CA ASP A 164 -5.20 -2.74 -13.74
C ASP A 164 -5.27 -1.24 -13.43
N ASN A 165 -4.23 -0.71 -12.79
CA ASN A 165 -4.06 0.73 -12.67
C ASN A 165 -3.55 1.29 -14.00
N THR A 166 -3.95 2.51 -14.38
CA THR A 166 -3.46 3.13 -15.63
C THR A 166 -1.94 3.29 -15.59
N ASN A 167 -1.40 3.67 -14.43
CA ASN A 167 0.00 3.51 -14.07
C ASN A 167 0.06 2.75 -12.74
N GLN A 168 0.70 1.58 -12.73
CA GLN A 168 0.78 0.72 -11.54
C GLN A 168 1.46 1.43 -10.38
N ALA A 169 2.63 2.01 -10.63
CA ALA A 169 3.42 2.65 -9.60
C ALA A 169 4.36 3.70 -10.18
N SER A 170 4.64 4.73 -9.39
CA SER A 170 5.65 5.73 -9.70
C SER A 170 6.54 6.09 -8.50
N ASP A 171 7.83 6.29 -8.76
CA ASP A 171 8.82 6.77 -7.81
C ASP A 171 9.70 7.85 -8.47
N TYR A 172 9.68 9.04 -7.88
CA TYR A 172 10.42 10.21 -8.36
C TYR A 172 11.58 10.62 -7.43
N THR A 173 11.96 9.77 -6.47
CA THR A 173 12.98 10.11 -5.47
C THR A 173 14.14 9.11 -5.46
N GLY A 174 15.08 9.30 -6.39
CA GLY A 174 16.50 8.92 -6.27
C GLY A 174 16.84 7.44 -5.97
N GLY A 175 15.92 6.50 -6.16
CA GLY A 175 16.15 5.06 -5.95
C GLY A 175 16.38 4.66 -4.49
N ILE A 176 15.89 5.47 -3.54
CA ILE A 176 16.10 5.27 -2.10
C ILE A 176 14.99 4.41 -1.47
N ASN A 177 13.79 4.40 -2.06
CA ASN A 177 12.70 3.55 -1.58
C ASN A 177 12.92 2.10 -2.03
N SER A 178 12.48 1.15 -1.20
CA SER A 178 12.52 -0.28 -1.51
C SER A 178 11.15 -0.74 -2.02
N TRP A 179 11.12 -1.39 -3.18
CA TRP A 179 9.91 -1.97 -3.77
C TRP A 179 9.87 -3.50 -3.64
N ASP A 180 10.70 -4.05 -2.77
CA ASP A 180 10.72 -5.47 -2.43
C ASP A 180 11.22 -5.69 -0.98
N ASN A 181 11.02 -6.90 -0.47
CA ASN A 181 11.52 -7.35 0.83
C ASN A 181 12.69 -8.34 0.70
N GLY A 182 13.43 -8.29 -0.42
CA GLY A 182 14.55 -9.18 -0.68
C GLY A 182 14.16 -10.62 -1.04
N TYR A 183 15.14 -11.43 -1.44
CA TYR A 183 14.95 -12.86 -1.72
C TYR A 183 15.14 -13.71 -0.46
N PRO A 184 14.29 -14.74 -0.22
CA PRO A 184 13.15 -15.17 -1.05
C PRO A 184 11.81 -14.57 -0.60
N CYS A 185 11.80 -13.52 0.24
CA CYS A 185 10.54 -12.92 0.71
C CYS A 185 9.69 -12.36 -0.43
N GLY A 186 10.32 -11.84 -1.49
CA GLY A 186 9.64 -11.31 -2.66
C GLY A 186 9.29 -9.82 -2.56
N GLY A 187 8.71 -9.31 -3.63
CA GLY A 187 8.26 -7.93 -3.78
C GLY A 187 6.75 -7.85 -3.95
N ASN A 188 6.28 -7.16 -4.97
CA ASN A 188 4.87 -6.93 -5.25
C ASN A 188 4.40 -7.78 -6.43
N TYR A 189 3.07 -7.93 -6.54
CA TYR A 189 2.43 -8.51 -7.72
C TYR A 189 2.00 -7.40 -8.67
N TRP A 190 2.20 -7.61 -9.98
CA TRP A 190 1.94 -6.64 -11.04
C TRP A 190 1.11 -7.29 -12.15
N SER A 191 -0.12 -6.83 -12.37
CA SER A 191 -1.02 -7.50 -13.34
C SER A 191 -0.56 -7.40 -14.81
N ASP A 192 0.32 -6.46 -15.13
CA ASP A 192 0.90 -6.23 -16.44
C ASP A 192 2.31 -6.84 -16.61
N TYR A 193 2.79 -7.60 -15.60
CA TYR A 193 4.15 -8.13 -15.59
C TYR A 193 4.49 -8.96 -16.84
N GLU A 194 3.66 -9.96 -17.16
CA GLU A 194 3.92 -10.88 -18.28
C GLU A 194 3.88 -10.17 -19.64
N GLU A 195 3.04 -9.15 -19.78
CA GLU A 195 2.99 -8.32 -21.00
C GLU A 195 4.27 -7.49 -21.14
N LYS A 196 4.75 -6.91 -20.03
CA LYS A 196 5.95 -6.05 -20.00
C LYS A 196 7.25 -6.85 -20.15
N TYR A 197 7.30 -8.07 -19.63
CA TYR A 197 8.48 -8.93 -19.60
C TYR A 197 8.18 -10.33 -20.14
N PRO A 198 7.88 -10.49 -21.44
CA PRO A 198 7.41 -11.75 -22.03
C PRO A 198 8.45 -12.88 -22.01
N ASP A 199 9.74 -12.55 -21.83
CA ASP A 199 10.84 -13.51 -21.76
C ASP A 199 11.25 -13.86 -20.31
N ALA A 200 10.55 -13.30 -19.30
CA ALA A 200 10.81 -13.60 -17.91
C ALA A 200 10.43 -15.05 -17.55
N SER A 201 11.09 -15.58 -16.53
CA SER A 201 10.87 -16.93 -16.01
C SER A 201 10.98 -16.94 -14.49
N GLY A 202 10.37 -17.93 -13.82
CA GLY A 202 10.48 -18.06 -12.37
C GLY A 202 11.90 -18.38 -11.90
N ILE A 203 12.28 -17.89 -10.71
CA ILE A 203 13.53 -18.25 -10.02
C ILE A 203 13.33 -19.60 -9.31
N GLY A 204 13.64 -20.69 -10.01
CA GLY A 204 13.49 -22.03 -9.45
C GLY A 204 12.04 -22.31 -9.05
N VAL A 205 11.80 -22.61 -7.77
CA VAL A 205 10.45 -22.89 -7.23
C VAL A 205 9.91 -21.73 -6.40
N SER A 206 10.48 -20.53 -6.46
CA SER A 206 10.22 -19.49 -5.44
C SER A 206 8.94 -18.67 -5.65
N GLY A 207 8.18 -18.89 -6.74
CA GLY A 207 7.05 -18.01 -7.08
C GLY A 207 7.43 -16.55 -7.40
N ILE A 208 8.70 -16.30 -7.74
CA ILE A 208 9.25 -14.97 -8.02
C ILE A 208 9.83 -14.95 -9.43
N TRP A 209 9.55 -13.88 -10.17
CA TRP A 209 10.12 -13.68 -11.50
C TRP A 209 11.61 -13.31 -11.46
N ASN A 210 12.36 -13.74 -12.48
CA ASN A 210 13.81 -13.52 -12.60
C ASN A 210 14.20 -12.16 -13.19
N VAL A 211 13.24 -11.36 -13.64
CA VAL A 211 13.46 -10.01 -14.16
C VAL A 211 12.85 -9.00 -13.18
N ALA A 212 13.62 -7.98 -12.81
CA ALA A 212 13.12 -6.91 -11.95
C ALA A 212 12.02 -6.11 -12.67
N TYR A 213 11.00 -5.70 -11.94
CA TYR A 213 9.97 -4.80 -12.44
C TYR A 213 10.43 -3.35 -12.26
N ASP A 214 10.59 -2.63 -13.36
CA ASP A 214 10.96 -1.22 -13.35
C ASP A 214 9.77 -0.35 -12.94
N ILE A 215 9.97 0.46 -11.90
CA ILE A 215 8.99 1.42 -11.41
C ILE A 215 9.06 2.69 -12.26
N SER A 216 7.90 3.19 -12.70
CA SER A 216 7.84 4.43 -13.49
C SER A 216 8.42 5.62 -12.71
N GLY A 217 8.95 6.61 -13.42
CA GLY A 217 9.53 7.82 -12.82
C GLY A 217 11.01 7.98 -13.15
N ASP A 218 11.68 8.90 -12.46
CA ASP A 218 13.10 9.24 -12.69
C ASP A 218 14.03 8.74 -11.58
N ALA A 219 13.49 8.04 -10.57
CA ALA A 219 14.26 7.43 -9.50
C ALA A 219 15.13 6.24 -9.96
N GLY A 220 14.74 5.55 -11.04
CA GLY A 220 15.32 4.26 -11.42
C GLY A 220 15.05 3.15 -10.38
N ALA A 221 13.95 3.27 -9.63
CA ALA A 221 13.54 2.29 -8.64
C ALA A 221 13.05 1.00 -9.31
N GLN A 222 13.28 -0.12 -8.65
CA GLN A 222 12.90 -1.44 -9.15
C GLN A 222 12.37 -2.31 -8.00
N ASP A 223 11.33 -3.08 -8.30
CA ASP A 223 11.03 -4.30 -7.54
C ASP A 223 11.91 -5.42 -8.10
N ARG A 224 12.90 -5.87 -7.33
CA ARG A 224 13.87 -6.86 -7.80
C ARG A 224 13.34 -8.29 -7.73
N TYR A 225 12.24 -8.51 -7.00
CA TYR A 225 11.70 -9.84 -6.76
C TYR A 225 10.18 -9.88 -6.99
N PRO A 226 9.67 -9.52 -8.19
CA PRO A 226 8.23 -9.47 -8.46
C PRO A 226 7.56 -10.83 -8.26
N LEU A 227 6.40 -10.84 -7.62
CA LEU A 227 5.65 -12.07 -7.35
C LEU A 227 4.94 -12.56 -8.63
N MET A 228 4.90 -13.89 -8.80
CA MET A 228 4.17 -14.53 -9.90
C MET A 228 2.66 -14.61 -9.66
N GLN A 229 2.23 -14.51 -8.40
CA GLN A 229 0.81 -14.52 -8.00
C GLN A 229 0.51 -13.37 -7.02
N PRO A 230 -0.77 -12.98 -6.89
CA PRO A 230 -1.21 -12.03 -5.88
C PRO A 230 -0.93 -12.47 -4.43
N SER A 231 -0.73 -11.50 -3.53
CA SER A 231 -0.53 -11.65 -2.09
C SER A 231 -1.69 -11.01 -1.29
N PRO A 232 -2.25 -11.65 -0.25
CA PRO A 232 -1.87 -12.97 0.22
C PRO A 232 -2.41 -14.06 -0.72
N SER A 233 -1.55 -15.01 -1.07
CA SER A 233 -1.93 -16.30 -1.65
C SER A 233 -2.47 -17.23 -0.55
N GLN A 234 -2.74 -18.48 -0.91
CA GLN A 234 -3.05 -19.52 0.07
C GLN A 234 -1.93 -19.61 1.11
N LYS A 235 -2.29 -19.60 2.40
CA LYS A 235 -1.32 -19.74 3.49
C LYS A 235 -0.57 -21.07 3.35
N GLY A 236 0.76 -21.03 3.48
CA GLY A 236 1.62 -22.18 3.25
C GLY A 236 1.89 -22.55 1.78
N ASP A 237 1.22 -21.92 0.81
CA ASP A 237 1.62 -21.94 -0.61
C ASP A 237 2.48 -20.70 -0.88
N LEU A 238 3.80 -20.90 -0.85
CA LEU A 238 4.79 -19.83 -0.92
C LEU A 238 5.31 -19.61 -2.34
N ASN A 239 5.04 -20.53 -3.27
CA ASN A 239 5.41 -20.38 -4.66
C ASN A 239 4.24 -19.97 -5.56
N GLY A 240 3.01 -19.97 -5.03
CA GLY A 240 1.80 -19.56 -5.73
C GLY A 240 1.33 -20.56 -6.79
N ASP A 241 1.69 -21.85 -6.69
CA ASP A 241 1.23 -22.86 -7.64
C ASP A 241 -0.15 -23.46 -7.28
N ASN A 242 -0.75 -23.02 -6.17
CA ASN A 242 -1.99 -23.51 -5.57
C ASN A 242 -1.89 -24.94 -5.01
N GLU A 243 -0.69 -25.47 -4.78
CA GLU A 243 -0.43 -26.74 -4.12
C GLU A 243 0.47 -26.53 -2.90
N ILE A 244 0.07 -27.05 -1.72
CA ILE A 244 0.97 -27.06 -0.56
C ILE A 244 1.89 -28.28 -0.66
N THR A 245 3.18 -28.05 -0.90
CA THR A 245 4.15 -29.09 -1.17
C THR A 245 5.40 -28.98 -0.29
N PRO A 246 6.31 -29.97 -0.31
CA PRO A 246 7.63 -29.81 0.31
C PRO A 246 8.47 -28.66 -0.29
N ALA A 247 8.13 -28.14 -1.48
CA ALA A 247 8.82 -26.98 -2.04
C ALA A 247 8.55 -25.73 -1.19
N ASP A 248 7.31 -25.54 -0.74
CA ASP A 248 6.92 -24.43 0.14
C ASP A 248 7.62 -24.50 1.49
N ALA A 249 7.73 -25.70 2.06
CA ALA A 249 8.50 -25.91 3.28
C ALA A 249 9.97 -25.49 3.13
N VAL A 250 10.58 -25.72 1.96
CA VAL A 250 11.95 -25.28 1.66
C VAL A 250 12.05 -23.75 1.58
N ILE A 251 11.05 -23.09 0.99
CA ILE A 251 11.00 -21.62 0.93
C ILE A 251 10.87 -21.05 2.35
N ALA A 252 9.94 -21.56 3.16
CA ALA A 252 9.77 -21.15 4.56
C ALA A 252 11.05 -21.31 5.37
N LEU A 253 11.73 -22.45 5.24
CA LEU A 253 13.03 -22.67 5.90
C LEU A 253 14.12 -21.70 5.41
N THR A 254 14.07 -21.30 4.14
CA THR A 254 15.01 -20.30 3.60
C THR A 254 14.72 -18.91 4.17
N ILE A 255 13.45 -18.53 4.29
CA ILE A 255 13.01 -17.29 4.96
C ILE A 255 13.42 -17.30 6.44
N ALA A 256 13.23 -18.42 7.12
CA ALA A 256 13.62 -18.58 8.53
C ALA A 256 15.13 -18.38 8.76
N VAL A 257 15.96 -18.80 7.81
CA VAL A 257 17.43 -18.61 7.87
C VAL A 257 17.82 -17.16 7.58
N SER A 258 17.12 -16.47 6.68
CA SER A 258 17.39 -15.04 6.42
C SER A 258 16.86 -14.11 7.51
N GLY A 259 15.95 -14.60 8.37
CA GLY A 259 15.24 -13.79 9.35
C GLY A 259 14.19 -12.89 8.72
N GLY A 260 13.70 -13.25 7.53
CA GLY A 260 12.67 -12.51 6.81
C GLY A 260 11.29 -12.72 7.43
N GLU A 261 10.39 -11.76 7.20
CA GLU A 261 8.98 -11.85 7.54
C GLU A 261 8.18 -12.12 6.26
N ASN A 262 7.22 -13.07 6.32
CA ASN A 262 6.30 -13.35 5.23
C ASN A 262 5.00 -13.93 5.82
N TYR A 263 3.86 -13.28 5.54
CA TYR A 263 2.56 -13.63 6.11
C TYR A 263 2.10 -15.05 5.75
N ASN A 264 2.34 -15.50 4.52
CA ASN A 264 1.96 -16.85 4.08
C ASN A 264 2.88 -17.93 4.67
N ALA A 265 4.10 -17.54 5.08
CA ALA A 265 5.08 -18.45 5.65
C ALA A 265 5.02 -18.52 7.18
N ASP A 266 4.40 -17.55 7.86
CA ASP A 266 4.14 -17.55 9.30
C ASP A 266 2.86 -18.34 9.59
N ILE A 267 2.98 -19.67 9.67
CA ILE A 267 1.83 -20.57 9.77
C ILE A 267 1.21 -20.50 11.16
N ASP A 268 2.02 -20.44 12.22
CA ASP A 268 1.51 -20.37 13.59
C ASP A 268 1.04 -18.98 14.03
N GLY A 269 1.36 -17.93 13.24
CA GLY A 269 0.89 -16.57 13.44
C GLY A 269 1.63 -15.82 14.55
N ASP A 270 2.85 -16.25 14.91
CA ASP A 270 3.66 -15.61 15.95
C ASP A 270 4.42 -14.36 15.47
N GLY A 271 4.29 -14.04 14.18
CA GLY A 271 4.95 -12.92 13.51
C GLY A 271 6.36 -13.24 13.02
N LYS A 272 6.80 -14.50 13.06
CA LYS A 272 8.13 -14.93 12.62
C LYS A 272 8.03 -16.18 11.78
N VAL A 273 8.88 -16.26 10.77
CA VAL A 273 9.06 -17.49 10.01
C VAL A 273 10.20 -18.29 10.64
N THR A 274 9.89 -19.49 11.10
CA THR A 274 10.83 -20.38 11.79
C THR A 274 10.84 -21.78 11.17
N SER A 275 11.68 -22.66 11.71
CA SER A 275 11.63 -24.07 11.33
C SER A 275 10.33 -24.78 11.74
N LEU A 276 9.57 -24.20 12.69
CA LEU A 276 8.27 -24.73 13.08
C LEU A 276 7.27 -24.55 11.93
N ASP A 277 7.25 -23.37 11.31
CA ASP A 277 6.40 -23.08 10.17
C ASP A 277 6.70 -23.98 8.97
N GLY A 278 7.99 -24.16 8.66
CA GLY A 278 8.42 -25.10 7.63
C GLY A 278 7.97 -26.55 7.93
N LEU A 279 7.95 -26.96 9.21
CA LEU A 279 7.40 -28.26 9.61
C LEU A 279 5.88 -28.31 9.43
N MET A 280 5.15 -27.26 9.78
CA MET A 280 3.70 -27.20 9.63
C MET A 280 3.30 -27.28 8.15
N ILE A 281 3.99 -26.57 7.25
CA ILE A 281 3.79 -26.68 5.81
C ILE A 281 4.04 -28.12 5.34
N LEU A 282 5.11 -28.77 5.81
CA LEU A 282 5.39 -30.16 5.45
C LEU A 282 4.33 -31.15 5.96
N GLN A 283 3.72 -30.88 7.13
CA GLN A 283 2.61 -31.68 7.64
C GLN A 283 1.33 -31.45 6.83
N ALA A 284 1.06 -30.22 6.42
CA ALA A 284 -0.07 -29.89 5.55
C ALA A 284 0.06 -30.54 4.16
N ALA A 285 1.26 -30.51 3.56
CA ALA A 285 1.59 -31.20 2.31
C ALA A 285 1.41 -32.73 2.38
N ALA A 286 1.38 -33.30 3.59
CA ALA A 286 1.16 -34.72 3.84
C ALA A 286 -0.28 -35.03 4.29
N ASP A 287 -1.20 -34.05 4.22
CA ASP A 287 -2.60 -34.13 4.68
C ASP A 287 -2.74 -34.48 6.18
N ASN A 288 -1.71 -34.23 6.99
CA ASN A 288 -1.76 -34.52 8.43
C ASN A 288 -2.42 -33.40 9.24
N ILE A 289 -2.41 -32.16 8.72
CA ILE A 289 -3.03 -30.98 9.32
C ILE A 289 -3.65 -30.09 8.22
N GLU A 290 -4.61 -29.25 8.60
CA GLU A 290 -5.09 -28.13 7.79
C GLU A 290 -4.39 -26.85 8.27
N ILE A 291 -4.03 -25.95 7.34
CA ILE A 291 -3.39 -24.66 7.60
C ILE A 291 -4.10 -23.52 6.88
#